data_AF-A0A2H0QVS2-F1
#
_entry.id   AF-A0A2H0QVS2-F1
#
_cell.length_a   1.000
_cell.length_b   1.000
_cell.length_c   1.000
_cell.angle_alpha   90.00
_cell.angle_beta   90.00
_cell.angle_gamma   90.00
#
_symmetry.space_group_name_H-M   'P 1'
#
loop_
_entity.id
_entity.type
_entity.pdbx_description
1 polymer ?
#
loop_
_entity_poly.entity_id
_entity_poly.type
_entity_poly.pdbx_seq_one_letter_code
_entity_poly.pdbx_strand_id
1 'polypeptide(L)'
;MIFSKIQLIVAVVILLLIGLGAHIVSKNNKPIEASEKTERIQEKQDNNLVTNTKVYEHDAVLETTTHTEKIKDNLETTSKNQVTHAPISYNTEALSMTRWHAPGAHDGLNPHEHGDEPPAWANEWSIEKFGHPVIWGGDESTPKENEMKHQAYKGYSMTASGVELYIRFHAQSNPHGRSGPLHSYEVYAKDQSGGVSFWQGWMFFGYPEMRNQRMTRAGEFGGYDDTYGITWPGRDQFIIASPDQEDWNDYKRCEQWYGTANSFLSWDFGLTICEASTFFIPDEHKGDIMNKDTWNKTGAFGLKRRLEVSHYGPENPTARNELSVPIGAWYCVKKVPNENRAAGEIPTWDHTSAVVNQNNCDNGWLPQYIAPTFPKVGIYFKTGNTEDKLFPGEDIVSLPN
;
A
#
# COMPACT_ATOMS: atom_id res chain seq x y z
N MET A 1 46.82 21.32 -46.13
CA MET A 1 47.94 20.93 -45.23
C MET A 1 47.74 21.27 -43.75
N ILE A 2 46.59 21.83 -43.31
CA ILE A 2 46.34 22.17 -41.89
C ILE A 2 45.54 21.09 -41.14
N PHE A 3 44.77 20.26 -41.84
CA PHE A 3 43.95 19.20 -41.23
C PHE A 3 44.72 17.98 -40.67
N SER A 4 45.98 17.77 -41.08
CA SER A 4 46.78 16.61 -40.63
C SER A 4 47.44 16.82 -39.26
N LYS A 5 47.60 18.06 -38.79
CA LYS A 5 48.24 18.34 -37.50
C LYS A 5 47.30 18.21 -36.30
N ILE A 6 45.98 18.37 -36.49
CA ILE A 6 45.01 18.30 -35.40
C ILE A 6 44.74 16.85 -34.98
N GLN A 7 44.75 15.89 -35.91
CA GLN A 7 44.57 14.48 -35.55
C GLN A 7 45.76 13.89 -34.78
N LEU A 8 46.98 14.39 -35.00
CA LEU A 8 48.16 13.93 -34.26
C LEU A 8 48.16 14.44 -32.81
N ILE A 9 47.63 15.63 -32.54
CA ILE A 9 47.55 16.19 -31.18
C ILE A 9 46.50 15.45 -30.35
N VAL A 10 45.36 15.07 -30.95
CA VAL A 10 44.31 14.32 -30.23
C VAL A 10 44.79 12.91 -29.86
N ALA A 11 45.58 12.24 -30.71
CA ALA A 11 46.14 10.92 -30.42
C ALA A 11 47.17 10.95 -29.28
N VAL A 12 47.98 12.01 -29.18
CA VAL A 12 48.99 12.16 -28.12
C VAL A 12 48.36 12.46 -26.76
N VAL A 13 47.27 13.23 -26.72
CA VAL A 13 46.56 13.54 -25.47
C VAL A 13 45.84 12.30 -24.90
N ILE A 14 45.29 11.43 -25.75
CA ILE A 14 44.63 10.20 -25.31
C ILE A 14 45.65 9.18 -24.75
N LEU A 15 46.85 9.11 -25.33
CA LEU A 15 47.93 8.24 -24.82
C LEU A 15 48.54 8.74 -23.50
N LEU A 16 48.58 10.06 -23.27
CA LEU A 16 49.03 10.63 -21.99
C LEU A 16 48.04 10.40 -20.84
N LEU A 17 46.74 10.35 -21.12
CA LEU A 17 45.72 10.10 -20.09
C LEU A 17 45.65 8.64 -19.63
N ILE A 18 46.05 7.68 -20.47
CA ILE A 18 46.08 6.25 -20.11
C ILE A 18 47.34 5.92 -19.26
N GLY A 19 48.43 6.70 -19.38
CA GLY A 19 49.67 6.48 -18.64
C GLY A 19 49.68 6.98 -17.19
N LEU A 20 48.73 7.82 -16.79
CA LEU A 20 48.68 8.43 -15.45
C LEU A 20 47.82 7.65 -14.42
N GLY A 21 47.13 6.58 -14.84
CA GLY A 21 46.27 5.76 -13.96
C GLY A 21 46.96 4.63 -13.22
N ALA A 22 48.26 4.40 -13.43
CA ALA A 22 48.94 3.20 -12.97
C ALA A 22 50.12 3.51 -12.03
N HIS A 23 49.96 4.32 -10.97
CA HIS A 23 51.01 4.47 -9.95
C HIS A 23 50.53 5.00 -8.58
N ILE A 24 49.46 4.45 -7.98
CA ILE A 24 49.22 4.61 -6.53
C ILE A 24 48.56 3.34 -5.97
N VAL A 25 49.37 2.34 -5.56
CA VAL A 25 49.15 1.51 -4.34
C VAL A 25 50.51 0.92 -3.95
N SER A 26 51.08 1.38 -2.84
CA SER A 26 52.18 0.67 -2.18
C SER A 26 52.15 0.94 -0.67
N LYS A 27 52.25 -0.17 0.08
CA LYS A 27 52.59 -0.33 1.50
C LYS A 27 51.45 -0.22 2.51
N ASN A 28 50.92 -1.38 2.90
CA ASN A 28 51.02 -1.90 4.27
C ASN A 28 50.52 -3.36 4.33
N ASN A 29 51.45 -4.32 4.19
CA ASN A 29 51.22 -5.71 4.59
C ASN A 29 52.07 -5.99 5.84
N LYS A 30 51.41 -6.27 6.97
CA LYS A 30 51.94 -7.12 8.04
C LYS A 30 51.25 -8.48 7.92
N PRO A 31 51.99 -9.60 7.99
CA PRO A 31 51.39 -10.92 7.95
C PRO A 31 50.83 -11.26 9.34
N ILE A 32 49.59 -11.73 9.40
CA ILE A 32 49.07 -12.49 10.55
C ILE A 32 49.25 -13.95 10.19
N GLU A 33 50.07 -14.64 10.99
CA GLU A 33 50.30 -16.07 10.93
C GLU A 33 49.00 -16.84 11.15
N ALA A 34 48.65 -17.70 10.21
CA ALA A 34 47.78 -18.83 10.46
C ALA A 34 48.59 -19.89 11.22
N SER A 35 48.17 -20.26 12.42
CA SER A 35 48.55 -21.54 13.01
C SER A 35 47.32 -22.41 13.16
N GLU A 36 47.39 -23.55 12.51
CA GLU A 36 46.50 -24.69 12.68
C GLU A 36 46.55 -25.18 14.12
N LYS A 37 45.38 -25.38 14.73
CA LYS A 37 45.22 -26.47 15.69
C LYS A 37 43.78 -26.98 15.69
N THR A 38 43.58 -27.95 14.81
CA THR A 38 42.49 -28.93 14.85
C THR A 38 42.69 -29.84 16.06
N GLU A 39 41.77 -29.86 17.02
CA GLU A 39 41.52 -31.05 17.83
C GLU A 39 40.13 -31.03 18.48
N ARG A 40 39.33 -32.02 18.08
CA ARG A 40 38.30 -32.77 18.83
C ARG A 40 37.31 -31.99 19.71
N ILE A 41 36.02 -32.14 19.39
CA ILE A 41 35.06 -32.91 20.21
C ILE A 41 33.88 -33.29 19.30
N GLN A 42 33.69 -34.58 19.12
CA GLN A 42 32.50 -35.20 18.57
C GLN A 42 32.12 -36.29 19.54
N GLU A 43 31.17 -36.01 20.44
CA GLU A 43 30.38 -37.04 21.11
C GLU A 43 29.19 -36.42 21.87
N LYS A 44 28.05 -37.12 21.82
CA LYS A 44 26.77 -36.90 22.53
C LYS A 44 25.73 -36.02 21.83
N GLN A 45 25.29 -36.48 20.67
CA GLN A 45 23.84 -36.59 20.46
C GLN A 45 23.41 -37.95 21.02
N ASP A 46 22.61 -37.94 22.07
CA ASP A 46 21.49 -38.87 22.24
C ASP A 46 20.68 -38.51 23.50
N ASN A 47 19.37 -38.56 23.31
CA ASN A 47 18.27 -38.64 24.27
C ASN A 47 17.48 -37.38 24.64
N ASN A 48 16.18 -37.53 24.38
CA ASN A 48 15.02 -36.92 24.99
C ASN A 48 14.60 -35.53 24.50
N LEU A 49 13.67 -35.51 23.53
CA LEU A 49 12.37 -34.92 23.85
C LEU A 49 11.23 -35.72 23.23
N VAL A 50 10.36 -36.18 24.12
CA VAL A 50 9.16 -36.96 23.89
C VAL A 50 8.06 -36.08 23.29
N THR A 51 7.37 -36.70 22.34
CA THR A 51 6.13 -36.35 21.65
C THR A 51 5.04 -35.67 22.49
N ASN A 52 4.34 -34.71 21.88
CA ASN A 52 2.87 -34.63 21.93
C ASN A 52 2.35 -33.68 20.84
N THR A 53 2.16 -34.20 19.63
CA THR A 53 1.34 -33.56 18.60
C THR A 53 0.07 -34.39 18.46
N LYS A 54 -1.06 -33.87 18.96
CA LYS A 54 -2.39 -34.41 18.67
C LYS A 54 -2.72 -34.07 17.21
N VAL A 55 -2.69 -35.09 16.37
CA VAL A 55 -3.29 -35.08 15.04
C VAL A 55 -4.80 -35.27 15.24
N TYR A 56 -5.60 -34.30 14.81
CA TYR A 56 -7.02 -34.51 14.56
C TYR A 56 -7.16 -34.97 13.11
N GLU A 57 -7.32 -36.27 12.89
CA GLU A 57 -7.82 -36.83 11.64
C GLU A 57 -9.32 -36.53 11.54
N HIS A 58 -9.72 -35.83 10.49
CA HIS A 58 -11.09 -35.81 10.03
C HIS A 58 -11.13 -36.43 8.64
N ASP A 59 -11.66 -37.66 8.60
CA ASP A 59 -12.04 -38.36 7.38
C ASP A 59 -13.11 -37.57 6.64
N ALA A 60 -12.82 -37.14 5.41
CA ALA A 60 -13.82 -36.71 4.44
C ALA A 60 -13.76 -37.64 3.24
N VAL A 61 -14.72 -38.58 3.25
CA VAL A 61 -15.04 -39.50 2.16
C VAL A 61 -15.48 -38.68 0.94
N LEU A 62 -14.72 -38.80 -0.16
CA LEU A 62 -15.09 -38.26 -1.47
C LEU A 62 -16.11 -39.21 -2.12
N GLU A 63 -17.40 -38.89 -2.03
CA GLU A 63 -18.41 -39.46 -2.93
C GLU A 63 -18.52 -38.59 -4.19
N THR A 64 -17.91 -39.06 -5.27
CA THR A 64 -18.19 -38.58 -6.62
C THR A 64 -19.57 -39.09 -7.07
N THR A 65 -20.53 -38.18 -7.24
CA THR A 65 -21.72 -38.45 -8.05
C THR A 65 -21.80 -37.48 -9.21
N THR A 66 -21.68 -38.03 -10.41
CA THR A 66 -21.96 -37.39 -11.70
C THR A 66 -23.46 -37.16 -11.86
N HIS A 67 -23.87 -35.92 -12.14
CA HIS A 67 -25.17 -35.63 -12.72
C HIS A 67 -25.02 -34.64 -13.89
N THR A 68 -24.99 -35.22 -15.08
CA THR A 68 -25.20 -34.56 -16.36
C THR A 68 -26.69 -34.65 -16.68
N GLU A 69 -27.22 -33.62 -17.35
CA GLU A 69 -28.56 -33.52 -17.99
C GLU A 69 -29.71 -32.89 -17.17
N LYS A 70 -29.98 -31.61 -17.46
CA LYS A 70 -31.26 -31.06 -17.97
C LYS A 70 -31.44 -29.61 -17.55
N ILE A 71 -30.90 -28.69 -18.34
CA ILE A 71 -31.37 -27.30 -18.37
C ILE A 71 -31.48 -26.88 -19.85
N LYS A 72 -32.54 -27.36 -20.50
CA LYS A 72 -33.21 -26.72 -21.62
C LYS A 72 -34.69 -26.79 -21.28
N ASP A 73 -35.37 -25.65 -21.35
CA ASP A 73 -36.77 -25.38 -21.01
C ASP A 73 -36.93 -24.61 -19.68
N ASN A 74 -36.60 -23.32 -19.69
CA ASN A 74 -37.25 -22.28 -18.87
C ASN A 74 -36.77 -20.85 -19.23
N LEU A 75 -36.60 -20.56 -20.52
CA LEU A 75 -36.27 -19.22 -21.02
C LEU A 75 -37.46 -18.60 -21.73
N GLU A 76 -38.64 -18.57 -21.10
CA GLU A 76 -39.78 -17.82 -21.67
C GLU A 76 -40.91 -17.48 -20.67
N THR A 77 -40.62 -17.17 -19.40
CA THR A 77 -41.65 -16.55 -18.52
C THR A 77 -41.07 -15.85 -17.29
N THR A 78 -40.22 -14.82 -17.46
CA THR A 78 -39.89 -13.91 -16.34
C THR A 78 -39.66 -12.47 -16.79
N SER A 79 -40.69 -11.88 -17.40
CA SER A 79 -40.83 -10.43 -17.55
C SER A 79 -42.01 -10.01 -16.67
N LYS A 80 -41.74 -9.14 -15.67
CA LYS A 80 -42.66 -8.52 -14.68
C LYS A 80 -42.56 -9.00 -13.22
N ASN A 81 -41.35 -9.10 -12.66
CA ASN A 81 -41.15 -8.86 -11.23
C ASN A 81 -40.12 -7.74 -11.05
N GLN A 82 -40.58 -6.50 -11.20
CA GLN A 82 -39.84 -5.34 -10.71
C GLN A 82 -39.94 -5.40 -9.18
N VAL A 83 -38.90 -5.93 -8.53
CA VAL A 83 -38.76 -5.85 -7.07
C VAL A 83 -38.50 -4.38 -6.74
N THR A 84 -39.56 -3.68 -6.35
CA THR A 84 -39.46 -2.36 -5.73
C THR A 84 -38.83 -2.56 -4.36
N HIS A 85 -37.50 -2.42 -4.29
CA HIS A 85 -36.81 -2.35 -3.01
C HIS A 85 -37.30 -1.10 -2.30
N ALA A 86 -37.97 -1.27 -1.16
CA ALA A 86 -38.22 -0.16 -0.26
C ALA A 86 -36.87 0.49 0.09
N PRO A 87 -36.76 1.83 0.09
CA PRO A 87 -35.51 2.49 0.45
C PRO A 87 -35.08 1.99 1.83
N ILE A 88 -33.89 1.41 1.90
CA ILE A 88 -33.26 1.04 3.16
C ILE A 88 -33.11 2.34 3.94
N SER A 89 -33.90 2.48 5.01
CA SER A 89 -33.77 3.59 5.95
C SER A 89 -32.49 3.39 6.74
N TYR A 90 -31.37 3.87 6.21
CA TYR A 90 -30.13 3.97 6.98
C TYR A 90 -30.37 4.89 8.17
N ASN A 91 -29.94 4.45 9.36
CA ASN A 91 -29.95 5.31 10.54
C ASN A 91 -29.07 6.53 10.26
N THR A 92 -29.68 7.71 10.14
CA THR A 92 -29.01 8.95 9.73
C THR A 92 -27.87 9.36 10.67
N GLU A 93 -27.93 8.95 11.94
CA GLU A 93 -26.86 9.19 12.92
C GLU A 93 -25.62 8.30 12.69
N ALA A 94 -25.80 7.05 12.25
CA ALA A 94 -24.66 6.18 11.93
C ALA A 94 -23.90 6.64 10.67
N LEU A 95 -24.58 7.37 9.78
CA LEU A 95 -23.99 7.93 8.56
C LEU A 95 -23.29 9.29 8.79
N SER A 96 -23.53 10.01 9.89
CA SER A 96 -22.81 11.28 10.12
C SER A 96 -21.33 11.02 10.40
N MET A 97 -21.07 10.02 11.23
CA MET A 97 -19.73 9.54 11.57
C MET A 97 -18.94 9.17 10.33
N THR A 98 -19.58 8.58 9.32
CA THR A 98 -18.87 8.07 8.15
C THR A 98 -18.89 9.04 6.98
N ARG A 99 -19.23 10.31 7.14
CA ARG A 99 -19.23 11.30 6.05
C ARG A 99 -18.06 12.26 6.19
N TRP A 100 -17.61 12.80 5.07
CA TRP A 100 -16.64 13.87 5.09
C TRP A 100 -17.18 15.05 5.88
N HIS A 101 -16.28 15.69 6.62
CA HIS A 101 -16.54 16.98 7.24
C HIS A 101 -15.27 17.83 7.19
N ALA A 102 -15.45 19.15 7.29
CA ALA A 102 -14.36 20.09 7.46
C ALA A 102 -13.60 19.83 8.78
N PRO A 103 -12.31 20.19 8.88
CA PRO A 103 -11.52 19.96 10.08
C PRO A 103 -12.19 20.45 11.37
N GLY A 104 -12.21 19.60 12.40
CA GLY A 104 -12.87 19.92 13.67
C GLY A 104 -13.31 18.69 14.44
N ALA A 105 -13.88 18.92 15.63
CA ALA A 105 -14.56 17.87 16.39
C ALA A 105 -15.99 17.69 15.90
N HIS A 106 -16.45 16.45 15.83
CA HIS A 106 -17.84 16.09 15.55
C HIS A 106 -18.15 14.77 16.23
N ASP A 107 -19.44 14.52 16.51
CA ASP A 107 -19.95 13.21 16.93
C ASP A 107 -19.21 12.54 18.11
N GLY A 108 -18.66 13.35 19.02
CA GLY A 108 -17.90 12.88 20.19
C GLY A 108 -16.44 12.48 19.89
N LEU A 109 -15.98 12.59 18.64
CA LEU A 109 -14.59 12.40 18.26
C LEU A 109 -13.75 13.67 18.51
N ASN A 110 -12.47 13.47 18.83
CA ASN A 110 -11.51 14.56 18.94
C ASN A 110 -11.34 15.28 17.59
N PRO A 111 -10.95 16.56 17.61
CA PRO A 111 -10.72 17.30 16.37
C PRO A 111 -9.72 16.62 15.43
N HIS A 112 -10.09 16.46 14.17
CA HIS A 112 -9.26 15.84 13.13
C HIS A 112 -9.62 16.39 11.74
N GLU A 113 -8.84 16.01 10.72
CA GLU A 113 -9.08 16.33 9.32
C GLU A 113 -9.10 15.08 8.44
N HIS A 114 -9.73 15.18 7.29
CA HIS A 114 -9.92 14.08 6.35
C HIS A 114 -9.31 14.34 4.97
N GLY A 115 -8.43 15.32 4.82
CA GLY A 115 -7.93 15.73 3.51
C GLY A 115 -8.99 16.43 2.66
N ASP A 116 -8.96 16.18 1.34
CA ASP A 116 -9.91 16.77 0.40
C ASP A 116 -11.33 16.20 0.59
N GLU A 117 -12.34 17.04 0.40
CA GLU A 117 -13.72 16.60 0.18
C GLU A 117 -13.80 15.79 -1.14
N PRO A 118 -14.61 14.73 -1.23
CA PRO A 118 -14.83 14.07 -2.50
C PRO A 118 -15.41 15.03 -3.52
N PRO A 119 -14.89 15.02 -4.75
CA PRO A 119 -15.52 15.70 -5.87
C PRO A 119 -16.97 15.24 -6.03
N ALA A 120 -17.84 16.15 -6.48
CA ALA A 120 -19.26 15.87 -6.70
C ALA A 120 -19.48 14.61 -7.56
N TRP A 121 -18.67 14.43 -8.61
CA TRP A 121 -18.78 13.26 -9.50
C TRP A 121 -18.48 11.92 -8.80
N ALA A 122 -17.60 11.91 -7.80
CA ALA A 122 -17.27 10.70 -7.03
C ALA A 122 -18.42 10.37 -6.07
N ASN A 123 -18.97 11.39 -5.40
CA ASN A 123 -20.15 11.25 -4.55
C ASN A 123 -21.38 10.80 -5.33
N GLU A 124 -21.68 11.42 -6.47
CA GLU A 124 -22.80 11.05 -7.34
C GLU A 124 -22.68 9.61 -7.83
N TRP A 125 -21.48 9.22 -8.29
CA TRP A 125 -21.23 7.85 -8.71
C TRP A 125 -21.37 6.86 -7.54
N SER A 126 -20.84 7.18 -6.36
CA SER A 126 -21.00 6.35 -5.16
C SER A 126 -22.47 6.20 -4.77
N ILE A 127 -23.26 7.28 -4.81
CA ILE A 127 -24.70 7.21 -4.52
C ILE A 127 -25.41 6.33 -5.55
N GLU A 128 -25.09 6.48 -6.83
CA GLU A 128 -25.68 5.67 -7.90
C GLU A 128 -25.35 4.18 -7.74
N LYS A 129 -24.10 3.84 -7.40
CA LYS A 129 -23.64 2.46 -7.35
C LYS A 129 -23.89 1.80 -6.00
N PHE A 130 -23.57 2.46 -4.89
CA PHE A 130 -23.64 1.89 -3.54
C PHE A 130 -24.84 2.38 -2.72
N GLY A 131 -25.60 3.38 -3.19
CA GLY A 131 -26.74 3.94 -2.46
C GLY A 131 -26.36 4.93 -1.36
N HIS A 132 -25.08 5.30 -1.25
CA HIS A 132 -24.56 6.28 -0.30
C HIS A 132 -23.43 7.11 -0.92
N PRO A 133 -23.18 8.35 -0.46
CA PRO A 133 -22.01 9.12 -0.88
C PRO A 133 -20.72 8.38 -0.54
N VAL A 134 -19.56 8.91 -0.94
CA VAL A 134 -18.30 8.39 -0.40
C VAL A 134 -18.38 8.43 1.13
N ILE A 135 -17.89 7.38 1.78
CA ILE A 135 -17.91 7.24 3.24
C ILE A 135 -16.50 7.06 3.81
N TRP A 136 -16.31 7.35 5.11
CA TRP A 136 -15.07 7.21 5.88
C TRP A 136 -15.31 6.09 6.89
N GLY A 137 -14.56 5.00 6.72
CA GLY A 137 -15.01 3.66 7.06
C GLY A 137 -15.65 2.99 5.83
N GLY A 138 -15.42 1.71 5.61
CA GLY A 138 -15.98 1.03 4.45
C GLY A 138 -16.19 -0.46 4.71
N ASP A 139 -16.65 -1.16 3.68
CA ASP A 139 -16.97 -2.59 3.70
C ASP A 139 -15.73 -3.45 3.97
N GLU A 140 -14.55 -2.87 3.84
CA GLU A 140 -13.26 -3.48 4.12
C GLU A 140 -12.89 -3.50 5.62
N SER A 141 -13.75 -3.01 6.51
CA SER A 141 -13.42 -2.91 7.93
C SER A 141 -14.62 -3.19 8.82
N THR A 142 -14.38 -3.83 9.96
CA THR A 142 -15.44 -4.06 10.95
C THR A 142 -15.97 -2.72 11.49
N PRO A 143 -17.20 -2.65 12.05
CA PRO A 143 -17.69 -1.40 12.63
C PRO A 143 -16.73 -0.78 13.67
N LYS A 144 -16.08 -1.61 14.49
CA LYS A 144 -15.11 -1.12 15.48
C LYS A 144 -13.83 -0.61 14.82
N GLU A 145 -13.37 -1.30 13.78
CA GLU A 145 -12.22 -0.88 13.00
C GLU A 145 -12.49 0.45 12.28
N ASN A 146 -13.69 0.65 11.75
CA ASN A 146 -14.12 1.92 11.17
C ASN A 146 -14.12 3.05 12.20
N GLU A 147 -14.61 2.81 13.42
CA GLU A 147 -14.54 3.79 14.51
C GLU A 147 -13.09 4.16 14.88
N MET A 148 -12.21 3.15 14.98
CA MET A 148 -10.80 3.36 15.33
C MET A 148 -10.02 4.06 14.21
N LYS A 149 -10.30 3.72 12.96
CA LYS A 149 -9.61 4.26 11.78
C LYS A 149 -10.24 5.54 11.24
N HIS A 150 -11.40 5.95 11.72
CA HIS A 150 -12.12 7.12 11.21
C HIS A 150 -11.19 8.31 10.98
N GLN A 151 -10.47 8.72 12.03
CA GLN A 151 -9.58 9.89 12.03
C GLN A 151 -8.33 9.73 11.15
N ALA A 152 -8.06 8.51 10.72
CA ALA A 152 -6.91 8.13 9.91
C ALA A 152 -7.21 8.15 8.41
N TYR A 153 -8.49 8.13 8.00
CA TYR A 153 -8.87 8.21 6.60
C TYR A 153 -8.59 9.61 6.05
N LYS A 154 -7.86 9.66 4.92
CA LYS A 154 -7.53 10.86 4.16
C LYS A 154 -8.06 10.72 2.73
N GLY A 155 -8.80 11.74 2.28
CA GLY A 155 -9.17 11.99 0.91
C GLY A 155 -8.09 12.80 0.20
N TYR A 156 -7.83 12.47 -1.05
CA TYR A 156 -6.84 13.13 -1.89
C TYR A 156 -7.35 13.19 -3.33
N SER A 157 -7.68 14.39 -3.77
CA SER A 157 -8.04 14.67 -5.16
C SER A 157 -6.79 15.03 -5.95
N MET A 158 -6.59 14.45 -7.12
CA MET A 158 -5.49 14.85 -8.01
C MET A 158 -5.83 14.60 -9.47
N THR A 159 -5.03 15.15 -10.39
CA THR A 159 -5.06 14.73 -11.80
C THR A 159 -3.78 13.98 -12.13
N ALA A 160 -3.90 12.77 -12.65
CA ALA A 160 -2.76 11.96 -13.07
C ALA A 160 -2.99 11.45 -14.49
N SER A 161 -2.07 11.75 -15.41
CA SER A 161 -2.13 11.27 -16.81
C SER A 161 -3.46 11.60 -17.52
N GLY A 162 -4.08 12.73 -17.18
CA GLY A 162 -5.36 13.17 -17.75
C GLY A 162 -6.60 12.51 -17.14
N VAL A 163 -6.44 11.74 -16.08
CA VAL A 163 -7.52 11.13 -15.29
C VAL A 163 -7.67 11.92 -13.99
N GLU A 164 -8.89 12.34 -13.67
CA GLU A 164 -9.23 12.91 -12.37
C GLU A 164 -9.34 11.76 -11.36
N LEU A 165 -8.58 11.84 -10.27
CA LEU A 165 -8.55 10.85 -9.20
C LEU A 165 -9.12 11.45 -7.93
N TYR A 166 -9.92 10.66 -7.24
CA TYR A 166 -10.21 10.86 -5.83
C TYR A 166 -9.85 9.58 -5.10
N ILE A 167 -8.88 9.67 -4.20
CA ILE A 167 -8.32 8.54 -3.47
C ILE A 167 -8.64 8.73 -2.00
N ARG A 168 -9.25 7.71 -1.40
CA ARG A 168 -9.42 7.61 0.04
C ARG A 168 -8.43 6.57 0.54
N PHE A 169 -7.64 6.89 1.54
CA PHE A 169 -6.70 5.92 2.11
C PHE A 169 -6.53 6.11 3.61
N HIS A 170 -6.12 5.04 4.28
CA HIS A 170 -5.74 5.05 5.68
C HIS A 170 -4.22 5.28 5.79
N ALA A 171 -3.79 6.41 6.37
CA ALA A 171 -2.39 6.60 6.76
C ALA A 171 -2.22 7.70 7.81
N GLN A 172 -1.33 7.46 8.77
CA GLN A 172 -1.02 8.39 9.86
C GLN A 172 0.44 8.26 10.26
N SER A 173 1.07 9.39 10.59
CA SER A 173 2.47 9.46 11.07
C SER A 173 2.61 9.22 12.59
N ASN A 174 1.96 8.18 13.10
CA ASN A 174 1.94 7.80 14.51
C ASN A 174 2.17 6.28 14.70
N PRO A 175 2.51 5.80 15.91
CA PRO A 175 2.76 4.38 16.15
C PRO A 175 1.59 3.47 15.78
N HIS A 176 0.34 3.93 15.95
CA HIS A 176 -0.85 3.16 15.56
C HIS A 176 -0.92 2.98 14.04
N GLY A 177 -0.79 4.04 13.25
CA GLY A 177 -0.71 3.98 11.79
C GLY A 177 0.44 3.10 11.34
N ARG A 178 1.61 3.24 11.97
CA ARG A 178 2.81 2.43 11.71
C ARG A 178 2.81 1.09 12.45
N SER A 179 1.68 0.58 12.91
CA SER A 179 1.60 -0.77 13.51
C SER A 179 1.06 -1.83 12.54
N GLY A 180 0.25 -1.43 11.56
CA GLY A 180 -0.40 -2.36 10.63
C GLY A 180 0.42 -2.52 9.34
N PRO A 181 0.55 -3.74 8.78
CA PRO A 181 1.14 -3.94 7.45
C PRO A 181 0.20 -3.59 6.30
N LEU A 182 -1.10 -3.51 6.58
CA LEU A 182 -2.15 -3.33 5.59
C LEU A 182 -2.96 -2.08 5.89
N HIS A 183 -3.18 -1.27 4.87
CA HIS A 183 -3.88 0.00 4.97
C HIS A 183 -4.96 0.06 3.91
N SER A 184 -6.21 0.30 4.31
CA SER A 184 -7.32 0.31 3.36
C SER A 184 -7.23 1.50 2.41
N TYR A 185 -7.76 1.31 1.20
CA TYR A 185 -7.87 2.36 0.21
C TYR A 185 -9.10 2.18 -0.68
N GLU A 186 -9.53 3.28 -1.27
CA GLU A 186 -10.42 3.34 -2.42
C GLU A 186 -9.87 4.33 -3.43
N VAL A 187 -10.03 4.02 -4.71
CA VAL A 187 -9.72 4.93 -5.81
C VAL A 187 -10.94 5.06 -6.70
N TYR A 188 -11.40 6.30 -6.85
CA TYR A 188 -12.34 6.71 -7.87
C TYR A 188 -11.53 7.40 -8.97
N ALA A 189 -11.69 6.96 -10.22
CA ALA A 189 -10.93 7.50 -11.33
C ALA A 189 -11.84 7.86 -12.50
N LYS A 190 -11.95 9.14 -12.81
CA LYS A 190 -12.77 9.67 -13.89
C LYS A 190 -11.89 10.01 -15.10
N ASP A 191 -12.12 9.31 -16.20
CA ASP A 191 -11.40 9.52 -17.45
C ASP A 191 -11.94 10.73 -18.24
N GLN A 192 -11.24 11.10 -19.31
CA GLN A 192 -11.59 12.23 -20.19
C GLN A 192 -12.92 12.07 -20.93
N SER A 193 -13.46 10.85 -21.02
CA SER A 193 -14.77 10.57 -21.59
C SER A 193 -15.88 10.67 -20.54
N GLY A 194 -15.53 10.97 -19.27
CA GLY A 194 -16.43 11.03 -18.14
C GLY A 194 -16.74 9.66 -17.51
N GLY A 195 -16.12 8.58 -17.98
CA GLY A 195 -16.27 7.25 -17.38
C GLY A 195 -15.57 7.19 -16.03
N VAL A 196 -16.26 6.63 -15.02
CA VAL A 196 -15.70 6.45 -13.66
C VAL A 196 -15.40 4.98 -13.42
N SER A 197 -14.14 4.70 -13.10
CA SER A 197 -13.66 3.42 -12.59
C SER A 197 -13.50 3.51 -11.06
N PHE A 198 -13.57 2.36 -10.40
CA PHE A 198 -13.51 2.22 -8.97
C PHE A 198 -12.69 1.00 -8.56
N TRP A 199 -11.78 1.22 -7.61
CA TRP A 199 -11.03 0.17 -6.94
C TRP A 199 -11.10 0.35 -5.43
N GLN A 200 -11.02 -0.76 -4.70
CA GLN A 200 -10.87 -0.74 -3.26
C GLN A 200 -10.10 -1.96 -2.76
N GLY A 201 -9.47 -1.84 -1.60
CA GLY A 201 -8.76 -2.94 -0.98
C GLY A 201 -7.81 -2.49 0.10
N TRP A 202 -6.68 -3.19 0.19
CA TRP A 202 -5.62 -2.95 1.16
C TRP A 202 -4.29 -2.77 0.43
N MET A 203 -3.54 -1.74 0.77
CA MET A 203 -2.16 -1.58 0.37
C MET A 203 -1.26 -2.27 1.38
N PHE A 204 -0.21 -2.93 0.90
CA PHE A 204 0.83 -3.48 1.75
C PHE A 204 1.96 -2.46 1.93
N PHE A 205 2.16 -2.03 3.18
CA PHE A 205 3.22 -1.11 3.62
C PHE A 205 4.26 -1.81 4.51
N GLY A 206 4.54 -3.09 4.21
CA GLY A 206 5.59 -3.82 4.88
C GLY A 206 5.17 -4.32 6.25
N TYR A 207 5.91 -5.26 6.80
CA TYR A 207 5.69 -5.80 8.13
C TYR A 207 6.33 -4.91 9.20
N PRO A 208 5.61 -4.57 10.28
CA PRO A 208 6.14 -3.74 11.36
C PRO A 208 7.33 -4.36 12.09
N GLU A 209 7.39 -5.69 12.16
CA GLU A 209 8.47 -6.46 12.77
C GLU A 209 9.74 -6.54 11.92
N MET A 210 9.68 -6.10 10.66
CA MET A 210 10.81 -6.15 9.73
C MET A 210 11.49 -4.77 9.65
N ARG A 211 12.60 -4.61 10.36
CA ARG A 211 13.35 -3.33 10.46
C ARG A 211 13.80 -2.79 9.10
N ASN A 212 14.17 -3.67 8.18
CA ASN A 212 14.52 -3.29 6.81
C ASN A 212 13.34 -2.76 5.97
N GLN A 213 12.11 -2.84 6.49
CA GLN A 213 10.89 -2.31 5.86
C GLN A 213 10.40 -1.03 6.54
N ARG A 214 10.71 -0.83 7.83
CA ARG A 214 10.35 0.36 8.60
C ARG A 214 11.56 0.89 9.35
N MET A 215 12.05 2.03 8.89
CA MET A 215 13.34 2.57 9.30
C MET A 215 13.31 4.07 9.56
N THR A 216 14.31 4.55 10.30
CA THR A 216 14.73 5.94 10.30
C THR A 216 15.42 6.29 8.97
N ARG A 217 15.59 7.58 8.66
CA ARG A 217 16.38 7.97 7.47
C ARG A 217 17.86 8.11 7.82
N ALA A 218 18.15 8.57 9.02
CA ALA A 218 19.51 8.67 9.53
C ALA A 218 20.06 7.28 9.85
N GLY A 219 21.17 6.91 9.21
CA GLY A 219 21.98 5.75 9.59
C GLY A 219 21.43 4.38 9.18
N GLU A 220 20.30 4.29 8.46
CA GLU A 220 19.72 3.02 8.01
C GLU A 220 19.66 2.94 6.47
N PHE A 221 19.86 1.74 5.92
CA PHE A 221 19.87 1.49 4.48
C PHE A 221 18.66 0.65 4.06
N GLY A 222 17.92 1.12 3.04
CA GLY A 222 16.80 0.39 2.44
C GLY A 222 17.20 -1.03 2.04
N GLY A 223 16.40 -2.03 2.46
CA GLY A 223 16.65 -3.43 2.08
C GLY A 223 17.80 -4.12 2.81
N TYR A 224 18.51 -3.46 3.72
CA TYR A 224 19.60 -4.04 4.48
C TYR A 224 19.30 -3.98 5.98
N ASP A 225 19.57 -5.07 6.69
CA ASP A 225 19.44 -5.15 8.15
C ASP A 225 20.82 -5.22 8.78
N ASP A 226 21.29 -4.09 9.30
CA ASP A 226 22.57 -3.94 10.01
C ASP A 226 22.66 -4.85 11.24
N THR A 227 21.53 -5.17 11.88
CA THR A 227 21.50 -5.98 13.11
C THR A 227 21.93 -7.42 12.82
N TYR A 228 21.58 -7.94 11.64
CA TYR A 228 21.84 -9.32 11.25
C TYR A 228 22.79 -9.46 10.05
N GLY A 229 23.19 -8.35 9.43
CA GLY A 229 24.05 -8.32 8.24
C GLY A 229 23.38 -8.89 6.99
N ILE A 230 22.06 -8.80 6.86
CA ILE A 230 21.27 -9.42 5.78
C ILE A 230 20.81 -8.37 4.77
N THR A 231 21.08 -8.59 3.49
CA THR A 231 20.43 -7.87 2.38
C THR A 231 19.21 -8.66 1.93
N TRP A 232 18.04 -8.04 1.98
CA TRP A 232 16.79 -8.66 1.59
C TRP A 232 16.60 -8.53 0.07
N PRO A 233 16.52 -9.65 -0.68
CA PRO A 233 16.43 -9.61 -2.13
C PRO A 233 15.14 -8.92 -2.60
N GLY A 234 15.26 -8.04 -3.60
CA GLY A 234 14.12 -7.45 -4.31
C GLY A 234 13.55 -6.15 -3.74
N ARG A 235 14.19 -5.52 -2.74
CA ARG A 235 13.79 -4.20 -2.24
C ARG A 235 15.01 -3.33 -1.94
N ASP A 236 15.44 -2.53 -2.91
CA ASP A 236 16.47 -1.49 -2.70
C ASP A 236 15.87 -0.20 -2.06
N GLN A 237 14.64 -0.27 -1.55
CA GLN A 237 13.88 0.88 -1.06
C GLN A 237 13.15 0.55 0.25
N PHE A 238 13.07 1.53 1.16
CA PHE A 238 12.27 1.46 2.36
C PHE A 238 10.77 1.41 2.03
N ILE A 239 9.98 0.76 2.88
CA ILE A 239 8.52 0.73 2.74
C ILE A 239 7.89 1.85 3.57
N ILE A 240 8.42 2.08 4.78
CA ILE A 240 8.18 3.29 5.56
C ILE A 240 9.53 3.84 6.04
N ALA A 241 9.84 5.08 5.70
CA ALA A 241 10.97 5.84 6.26
C ALA A 241 10.45 7.03 7.05
N SER A 242 10.63 6.99 8.37
CA SER A 242 10.07 7.97 9.31
C SER A 242 11.18 8.75 10.01
N PRO A 243 10.97 10.03 10.34
CA PRO A 243 11.99 10.80 11.04
C PRO A 243 12.12 10.36 12.50
N ASP A 244 13.36 10.17 12.96
CA ASP A 244 13.69 10.17 14.38
C ASP A 244 14.08 11.57 14.87
N GLN A 245 14.62 11.66 16.09
CA GLN A 245 15.05 12.92 16.67
C GLN A 245 16.25 13.54 15.93
N GLU A 246 17.16 12.73 15.37
CA GLU A 246 18.32 13.21 14.61
C GLU A 246 17.87 13.79 13.26
N ASP A 247 17.05 13.04 12.52
CA ASP A 247 16.42 13.49 11.27
C ASP A 247 15.65 14.79 11.47
N TRP A 248 14.95 14.92 12.60
CA TRP A 248 14.19 16.12 12.93
C TRP A 248 15.08 17.36 13.14
N ASN A 249 16.20 17.17 13.85
CA ASN A 249 17.18 18.24 14.08
C ASN A 249 17.89 18.64 12.78
N ASP A 250 18.00 17.71 11.83
CA ASP A 250 18.51 17.90 10.47
C ASP A 250 17.47 18.45 9.48
N TYR A 251 16.27 18.82 9.95
CA TYR A 251 15.15 19.29 9.13
C TYR A 251 14.62 18.27 8.09
N LYS A 252 14.87 16.97 8.30
CA LYS A 252 14.31 15.87 7.50
C LYS A 252 12.99 15.37 8.09
N ARG A 253 11.98 16.24 8.17
CA ARG A 253 10.75 16.03 8.97
C ARG A 253 9.63 15.27 8.27
N CYS A 254 9.90 14.67 7.12
CA CYS A 254 8.88 13.97 6.36
C CYS A 254 8.97 12.46 6.57
N GLU A 255 7.82 11.85 6.76
CA GLU A 255 7.62 10.41 6.74
C GLU A 255 7.27 9.99 5.31
N GLN A 256 7.91 8.96 4.76
CA GLN A 256 7.66 8.45 3.42
C GLN A 256 7.16 7.02 3.49
N TRP A 257 6.10 6.74 2.76
CA TRP A 257 5.42 5.46 2.67
C TRP A 257 5.40 5.04 1.21
N TYR A 258 5.75 3.79 0.94
CA TYR A 258 5.58 3.18 -0.36
C TYR A 258 4.71 1.94 -0.21
N GLY A 259 3.49 2.02 -0.74
CA GLY A 259 2.49 0.97 -0.66
C GLY A 259 2.35 0.30 -2.01
N THR A 260 2.33 -1.02 -2.01
CA THR A 260 1.90 -1.77 -3.19
C THR A 260 0.70 -2.61 -2.83
N ALA A 261 -0.32 -2.59 -3.67
CA ALA A 261 -1.37 -3.59 -3.57
C ALA A 261 -0.96 -4.92 -4.23
N ASN A 262 0.23 -5.02 -4.84
CA ASN A 262 0.86 -6.23 -5.38
C ASN A 262 -0.08 -7.13 -6.20
N SER A 263 -1.07 -6.51 -6.80
CA SER A 263 -1.95 -7.12 -7.77
C SER A 263 -1.76 -6.32 -9.03
N PHE A 264 -1.57 -7.02 -10.13
CA PHE A 264 -1.57 -6.44 -11.48
C PHE A 264 -2.88 -5.69 -11.78
N LEU A 265 -3.89 -5.80 -10.92
CA LEU A 265 -5.19 -5.16 -10.99
C LEU A 265 -5.33 -3.91 -10.12
N SER A 266 -4.24 -3.45 -9.51
CA SER A 266 -4.31 -2.51 -8.40
C SER A 266 -3.30 -1.36 -8.51
N TRP A 267 -3.16 -0.62 -7.42
CA TRP A 267 -2.45 0.65 -7.36
C TRP A 267 -1.20 0.53 -6.49
N ASP A 268 -0.15 1.22 -6.93
CA ASP A 268 1.02 1.52 -6.12
C ASP A 268 0.97 3.00 -5.71
N PHE A 269 1.30 3.27 -4.45
CA PHE A 269 1.20 4.58 -3.85
C PHE A 269 2.53 4.96 -3.19
N GLY A 270 3.04 6.14 -3.54
CA GLY A 270 4.01 6.87 -2.74
C GLY A 270 3.27 7.93 -1.93
N LEU A 271 3.34 7.88 -0.61
CA LEU A 271 2.78 8.89 0.27
C LEU A 271 3.91 9.54 1.08
N THR A 272 4.01 10.85 1.05
CA THR A 272 4.87 11.60 1.98
C THR A 272 4.01 12.40 2.93
N ILE A 273 4.24 12.27 4.24
CA ILE A 273 3.60 13.06 5.30
C ILE A 273 4.69 13.93 5.92
N CYS A 274 4.68 15.22 5.63
CA CYS A 274 5.65 16.17 6.16
C CYS A 274 5.19 16.79 7.48
N GLU A 275 6.17 17.14 8.31
CA GLU A 275 5.95 17.48 9.72
C GLU A 275 5.26 16.31 10.45
N ALA A 276 5.92 15.14 10.37
CA ALA A 276 5.44 13.90 10.97
C ALA A 276 5.06 14.10 12.44
N SER A 277 3.97 13.48 12.87
CA SER A 277 3.33 13.79 14.15
C SER A 277 3.99 13.15 15.37
N THR A 278 4.77 12.10 15.15
CA THR A 278 5.57 11.42 16.17
C THR A 278 6.94 11.07 15.59
N PHE A 279 7.95 11.03 16.45
CA PHE A 279 9.24 10.44 16.11
C PHE A 279 9.08 8.93 15.97
N PHE A 280 9.79 8.34 15.02
CA PHE A 280 9.87 6.90 14.90
C PHE A 280 10.75 6.31 16.00
N ILE A 281 10.26 5.24 16.60
CA ILE A 281 11.03 4.44 17.55
C ILE A 281 11.04 3.00 17.01
N PRO A 282 12.22 2.37 16.82
CA PRO A 282 12.30 0.96 16.46
C PRO A 282 11.47 0.11 17.43
N ASP A 283 10.74 -0.87 16.88
CA ASP A 283 9.85 -1.75 17.64
C ASP A 283 8.67 -1.06 18.36
N GLU A 284 8.28 0.17 17.99
CA GLU A 284 7.11 0.84 18.57
C GLU A 284 5.81 0.01 18.48
N HIS A 285 5.71 -0.89 17.49
CA HIS A 285 4.60 -1.83 17.33
C HIS A 285 4.49 -2.88 18.46
N LYS A 286 5.54 -3.09 19.25
CA LYS A 286 5.55 -3.99 20.43
C LYS A 286 5.01 -3.29 21.69
N GLY A 287 4.90 -1.97 21.67
CA GLY A 287 4.36 -1.16 22.76
C GLY A 287 2.83 -1.11 22.74
N ASP A 288 2.27 -0.28 23.63
CA ASP A 288 0.84 0.05 23.61
C ASP A 288 0.57 1.13 22.56
N ILE A 289 0.44 0.68 21.31
CA ILE A 289 0.22 1.55 20.16
C ILE A 289 -1.06 2.40 20.26
N MET A 290 -2.02 2.02 21.11
CA MET A 290 -3.26 2.77 21.32
C MET A 290 -3.12 3.87 22.38
N ASN A 291 -2.06 3.81 23.21
CA ASN A 291 -1.84 4.75 24.30
C ASN A 291 -1.00 5.94 23.84
N LYS A 292 -1.70 7.00 23.44
CA LYS A 292 -1.12 8.30 23.03
C LYS A 292 -0.17 8.94 24.03
N ASP A 293 -0.25 8.62 25.31
CA ASP A 293 0.64 9.20 26.33
C ASP A 293 2.03 8.58 26.30
N THR A 294 2.17 7.40 25.66
CA THR A 294 3.46 6.72 25.46
C THR A 294 4.17 7.16 24.18
N TRP A 295 3.48 7.87 23.29
CA TRP A 295 4.03 8.26 22.00
C TRP A 295 5.05 9.39 22.15
N ASN A 296 6.14 9.31 21.39
CA ASN A 296 7.14 10.37 21.32
C ASN A 296 6.72 11.43 20.29
N LYS A 297 6.06 12.48 20.77
CA LYS A 297 5.39 13.49 19.94
C LYS A 297 6.38 14.55 19.45
N THR A 298 6.24 14.98 18.19
CA THR A 298 7.05 16.07 17.61
C THR A 298 6.45 17.45 17.87
N GLY A 299 5.14 17.50 18.18
CA GLY A 299 4.35 18.73 18.24
C GLY A 299 3.69 19.10 16.91
N ALA A 300 3.96 18.37 15.83
CA ALA A 300 3.32 18.56 14.54
C ALA A 300 2.14 17.60 14.31
N PHE A 301 1.36 17.86 13.25
CA PHE A 301 0.12 17.13 12.94
C PHE A 301 0.12 16.43 11.57
N GLY A 302 1.21 16.49 10.79
CA GLY A 302 1.29 15.82 9.49
C GLY A 302 0.31 16.36 8.44
N LEU A 303 0.07 17.68 8.43
CA LEU A 303 -0.92 18.33 7.56
C LEU A 303 -0.44 18.56 6.13
N LYS A 304 0.88 18.48 5.88
CA LYS A 304 1.43 18.59 4.53
C LYS A 304 1.65 17.20 3.96
N ARG A 305 1.05 16.90 2.81
CA ARG A 305 1.15 15.58 2.18
C ARG A 305 1.47 15.66 0.70
N ARG A 306 2.31 14.73 0.26
CA ARG A 306 2.53 14.43 -1.16
C ARG A 306 1.94 13.07 -1.48
N LEU A 307 1.21 12.97 -2.59
CA LEU A 307 0.78 11.68 -3.12
C LEU A 307 1.38 11.46 -4.51
N GLU A 308 1.86 10.24 -4.74
CA GLU A 308 2.37 9.72 -5.98
C GLU A 308 1.64 8.42 -6.27
N VAL A 309 1.16 8.24 -7.50
CA VAL A 309 0.36 7.05 -7.85
C VAL A 309 0.79 6.42 -9.16
N SER A 310 0.66 5.10 -9.21
CA SER A 310 0.74 4.31 -10.43
C SER A 310 -0.31 3.22 -10.42
N HIS A 311 -0.87 2.98 -11.59
CA HIS A 311 -1.79 1.92 -11.94
C HIS A 311 -1.31 1.33 -13.26
N TYR A 312 -0.83 0.08 -13.21
CA TYR A 312 0.04 -0.53 -14.20
C TYR A 312 1.44 0.14 -14.23
N GLY A 313 2.48 -0.56 -14.69
CA GLY A 313 3.85 -0.05 -14.82
C GLY A 313 4.23 0.21 -16.29
N PRO A 314 5.13 1.17 -16.60
CA PRO A 314 5.45 1.57 -17.98
C PRO A 314 6.01 0.42 -18.84
N GLU A 315 6.58 -0.60 -18.20
CA GLU A 315 7.11 -1.81 -18.84
C GLU A 315 6.11 -2.99 -18.87
N ASN A 316 4.97 -2.86 -18.19
CA ASN A 316 3.84 -3.81 -18.22
C ASN A 316 2.57 -3.17 -18.85
N PRO A 317 2.60 -2.73 -20.12
CA PRO A 317 1.47 -2.06 -20.77
C PRO A 317 0.28 -2.97 -21.14
N THR A 318 0.23 -4.21 -20.64
CA THR A 318 -0.68 -5.24 -21.16
C THR A 318 -1.97 -5.35 -20.36
N ALA A 319 -2.85 -4.36 -20.55
CA ALA A 319 -4.27 -4.55 -20.28
C ALA A 319 -5.02 -5.29 -21.41
N ARG A 320 -4.34 -5.70 -22.50
CA ARG A 320 -5.04 -6.14 -23.72
C ARG A 320 -5.05 -7.63 -24.01
N ASN A 321 -4.06 -8.42 -23.56
CA ASN A 321 -3.93 -9.80 -24.06
C ASN A 321 -3.85 -10.89 -22.96
N GLU A 322 -3.64 -10.52 -21.69
CA GLU A 322 -3.46 -11.48 -20.58
C GLU A 322 -4.36 -11.19 -19.37
N LEU A 323 -5.11 -10.09 -19.39
CA LEU A 323 -6.01 -9.72 -18.29
C LEU A 323 -7.34 -10.47 -18.39
N SER A 324 -7.54 -11.42 -17.48
CA SER A 324 -8.83 -12.06 -17.18
C SER A 324 -9.79 -11.13 -16.42
N VAL A 325 -9.47 -9.84 -16.25
CA VAL A 325 -10.37 -8.90 -15.55
C VAL A 325 -11.45 -8.32 -16.45
N PRO A 326 -12.70 -8.28 -15.98
CA PRO A 326 -13.80 -7.67 -16.69
C PRO A 326 -13.64 -6.15 -16.83
N ILE A 327 -13.72 -5.65 -18.08
CA ILE A 327 -13.85 -4.22 -18.39
C ILE A 327 -15.32 -3.94 -18.71
N GLY A 328 -15.86 -2.85 -18.18
CA GLY A 328 -17.26 -2.48 -18.35
C GLY A 328 -18.24 -3.30 -17.52
N ALA A 329 -17.74 -4.15 -16.63
CA ALA A 329 -18.52 -4.97 -15.73
C ALA A 329 -17.91 -4.94 -14.33
N TRP A 330 -18.73 -5.27 -13.33
CA TRP A 330 -18.25 -5.46 -11.98
C TRP A 330 -17.48 -6.77 -11.87
N TYR A 331 -16.52 -6.81 -10.96
CA TYR A 331 -15.86 -8.03 -10.50
C TYR A 331 -15.50 -7.86 -9.03
N CYS A 332 -15.10 -8.94 -8.39
CA CYS A 332 -14.77 -8.94 -6.98
C CYS A 332 -13.31 -9.32 -6.78
N VAL A 333 -12.66 -8.73 -5.79
CA VAL A 333 -11.32 -9.12 -5.37
C VAL A 333 -11.33 -9.56 -3.92
N LYS A 334 -10.48 -10.51 -3.58
CA LYS A 334 -10.31 -10.94 -2.19
C LYS A 334 -8.84 -11.06 -1.90
N LYS A 335 -8.46 -10.50 -0.77
CA LYS A 335 -7.14 -10.76 -0.19
C LYS A 335 -7.06 -12.24 0.15
N VAL A 336 -6.07 -12.92 -0.40
CA VAL A 336 -5.81 -14.30 -0.03
C VAL A 336 -5.14 -14.30 1.34
N PRO A 337 -5.70 -15.01 2.35
CA PRO A 337 -5.05 -15.13 3.64
C PRO A 337 -3.69 -15.77 3.45
N ASN A 338 -2.63 -15.03 3.77
CA ASN A 338 -1.31 -15.62 3.89
C ASN A 338 -1.18 -16.05 5.36
N GLU A 339 -1.81 -17.15 5.75
CA GLU A 339 -1.85 -17.56 7.17
C GLU A 339 -0.56 -18.26 7.62
N ASN A 340 0.24 -18.74 6.66
CA ASN A 340 1.52 -19.44 6.87
C ASN A 340 2.68 -18.69 6.21
N ARG A 341 2.84 -17.40 6.52
CA ARG A 341 3.81 -16.54 5.81
C ARG A 341 5.24 -16.89 6.16
N ALA A 342 6.09 -17.03 5.15
CA ALA A 342 7.52 -16.83 5.34
C ALA A 342 7.85 -15.32 5.48
N ALA A 343 8.92 -15.00 6.21
CA ALA A 343 9.38 -13.61 6.32
C ALA A 343 9.66 -13.03 4.91
N GLY A 344 9.03 -11.90 4.60
CA GLY A 344 9.16 -11.20 3.32
C GLY A 344 8.05 -11.48 2.31
N GLU A 345 7.11 -12.40 2.57
CA GLU A 345 6.02 -12.67 1.64
C GLU A 345 5.01 -11.51 1.58
N ILE A 346 4.78 -11.03 0.35
CA ILE A 346 3.82 -9.96 0.04
C ILE A 346 2.43 -10.58 -0.10
N PRO A 347 1.36 -9.95 0.43
CA PRO A 347 -0.01 -10.38 0.21
C PRO A 347 -0.34 -10.56 -1.29
N THR A 348 -1.13 -11.58 -1.59
CA THR A 348 -1.69 -11.83 -2.93
C THR A 348 -3.21 -11.61 -2.93
N TRP A 349 -3.74 -11.43 -4.12
CA TRP A 349 -5.14 -11.10 -4.36
C TRP A 349 -5.72 -12.01 -5.41
N ASP A 350 -6.87 -12.61 -5.08
CA ASP A 350 -7.71 -13.31 -6.02
C ASP A 350 -8.74 -12.36 -6.61
N HIS A 351 -9.24 -12.70 -7.80
CA HIS A 351 -10.33 -11.99 -8.42
C HIS A 351 -11.34 -12.95 -9.07
N THR A 352 -12.58 -12.51 -9.19
CA THR A 352 -13.62 -13.24 -9.89
C THR A 352 -13.65 -12.91 -11.38
N SER A 353 -14.48 -13.65 -12.12
CA SER A 353 -15.01 -13.17 -13.41
C SER A 353 -16.06 -12.07 -13.20
N ALA A 354 -16.69 -11.63 -14.28
CA ALA A 354 -17.72 -10.60 -14.25
C ALA A 354 -18.90 -11.00 -13.36
N VAL A 355 -19.36 -10.06 -12.54
CA VAL A 355 -20.59 -10.15 -11.77
C VAL A 355 -21.57 -9.06 -12.23
N VAL A 356 -22.86 -9.22 -11.92
CA VAL A 356 -23.92 -8.34 -12.43
C VAL A 356 -23.80 -6.93 -11.84
N ASN A 357 -23.59 -6.84 -10.52
CA ASN A 357 -23.39 -5.58 -9.81
C ASN A 357 -22.54 -5.78 -8.55
N GLN A 358 -22.22 -4.70 -7.84
CA GLN A 358 -21.37 -4.70 -6.65
C GLN A 358 -21.92 -5.58 -5.50
N ASN A 359 -23.24 -5.77 -5.40
CA ASN A 359 -23.86 -6.58 -4.35
C ASN A 359 -23.73 -8.09 -4.61
N ASN A 360 -23.19 -8.49 -5.77
CA ASN A 360 -22.95 -9.89 -6.11
C ASN A 360 -21.57 -10.39 -5.65
N CYS A 361 -20.81 -9.58 -4.91
CA CYS A 361 -19.61 -10.05 -4.24
C CYS A 361 -19.97 -10.80 -2.96
N ASP A 362 -19.45 -12.03 -2.83
CA ASP A 362 -19.61 -12.82 -1.61
C ASP A 362 -18.97 -12.13 -0.41
N ASN A 363 -19.40 -12.51 0.80
CA ASN A 363 -18.82 -11.95 2.03
C ASN A 363 -17.29 -12.10 2.08
N GLY A 364 -16.59 -11.01 2.39
CA GLY A 364 -15.13 -10.93 2.37
C GLY A 364 -14.51 -10.72 0.99
N TRP A 365 -15.31 -10.54 -0.06
CA TRP A 365 -14.87 -10.05 -1.37
C TRP A 365 -15.28 -8.59 -1.56
N LEU A 366 -14.40 -7.81 -2.19
CA LEU A 366 -14.57 -6.38 -2.40
C LEU A 366 -14.90 -6.07 -3.86
N PRO A 367 -15.98 -5.33 -4.16
CA PRO A 367 -16.36 -5.00 -5.53
C PRO A 367 -15.39 -4.01 -6.18
N GLN A 368 -15.11 -4.23 -7.46
CA GLN A 368 -14.28 -3.40 -8.33
C GLN A 368 -15.02 -3.13 -9.64
N TYR A 369 -14.73 -2.00 -10.29
CA TYR A 369 -15.31 -1.65 -11.58
C TYR A 369 -14.32 -0.87 -12.44
N ILE A 370 -14.16 -1.26 -13.71
CA ILE A 370 -13.33 -0.50 -14.67
C ILE A 370 -14.23 -0.03 -15.80
N ALA A 371 -14.35 1.29 -15.98
CA ALA A 371 -15.12 1.87 -17.07
C ALA A 371 -14.55 1.43 -18.44
N PRO A 372 -15.39 1.17 -19.46
CA PRO A 372 -14.91 0.79 -20.80
C PRO A 372 -13.99 1.81 -21.47
N THR A 373 -14.12 3.07 -21.07
CA THR A 373 -13.38 4.23 -21.57
C THR A 373 -12.08 4.48 -20.82
N PHE A 374 -11.81 3.76 -19.73
CA PHE A 374 -10.64 3.98 -18.90
C PHE A 374 -9.35 3.73 -19.71
N PRO A 375 -8.31 4.56 -19.57
CA PRO A 375 -7.08 4.43 -20.35
C PRO A 375 -6.45 3.05 -20.22
N LYS A 376 -6.30 2.36 -21.35
CA LYS A 376 -5.70 1.01 -21.41
C LYS A 376 -4.20 1.00 -21.10
N VAL A 377 -3.57 2.16 -21.19
CA VAL A 377 -2.19 2.36 -20.76
C VAL A 377 -2.12 2.75 -19.29
N GLY A 378 -3.19 2.66 -18.50
CA GLY A 378 -3.09 2.97 -17.08
C GLY A 378 -2.65 4.38 -16.74
N ILE A 379 -2.12 4.51 -15.52
CA ILE A 379 -1.51 5.72 -14.97
C ILE A 379 -0.11 5.31 -14.51
N TYR A 380 0.96 5.79 -15.12
CA TYR A 380 2.33 5.35 -14.76
C TYR A 380 3.06 6.41 -13.94
N PHE A 381 4.00 6.03 -13.08
CA PHE A 381 4.97 6.99 -12.52
C PHE A 381 5.68 7.75 -13.65
N LYS A 382 5.24 8.99 -13.87
CA LYS A 382 5.83 9.97 -14.76
C LYS A 382 5.83 11.30 -14.02
N THR A 383 6.79 12.16 -14.37
CA THR A 383 6.82 13.55 -13.90
C THR A 383 5.45 14.19 -14.13
N GLY A 384 4.76 14.59 -13.06
CA GLY A 384 3.40 15.15 -13.09
C GLY A 384 2.31 14.29 -12.47
N ASN A 385 2.57 13.05 -12.06
CA ASN A 385 1.65 12.23 -11.24
C ASN A 385 1.96 12.35 -9.75
N THR A 386 2.39 13.52 -9.34
CA THR A 386 2.75 13.87 -7.97
C THR A 386 2.07 15.18 -7.65
N GLU A 387 1.40 15.25 -6.51
CA GLU A 387 0.81 16.49 -6.02
C GLU A 387 1.19 16.69 -4.56
N ASP A 388 1.45 17.94 -4.19
CA ASP A 388 1.75 18.37 -2.83
C ASP A 388 0.58 19.22 -2.33
N LYS A 389 0.07 18.93 -1.13
CA LYS A 389 -1.02 19.66 -0.49
C LYS A 389 -0.71 20.01 0.94
N LEU A 390 -1.21 21.15 1.37
CA LEU A 390 -1.32 21.53 2.77
C LEU A 390 -2.80 21.52 3.14
N PHE A 391 -3.17 20.68 4.09
CA PHE A 391 -4.55 20.57 4.54
C PHE A 391 -4.81 21.52 5.71
N PRO A 392 -6.00 22.15 5.76
CA PRO A 392 -6.38 23.01 6.88
C PRO A 392 -6.46 22.19 8.17
N GLY A 393 -6.05 22.76 9.29
CA GLY A 393 -6.10 22.07 10.57
C GLY A 393 -5.18 22.62 11.65
N GLU A 394 -4.24 23.52 11.31
CA GLU A 394 -3.41 24.19 12.31
C GLU A 394 -4.29 24.76 13.45
N ASP A 395 -3.87 24.51 14.69
CA ASP A 395 -4.56 24.88 15.94
C ASP A 395 -5.94 24.26 16.20
N ILE A 396 -6.50 23.52 15.23
CA ILE A 396 -7.83 22.91 15.35
C ILE A 396 -7.72 21.40 15.52
N VAL A 397 -6.84 20.74 14.77
CA VAL A 397 -6.71 19.28 14.81
C VAL A 397 -5.89 18.82 16.01
N SER A 398 -6.18 17.61 16.44
CA SER A 398 -5.40 16.90 17.47
C SER A 398 -4.73 15.68 16.86
N LEU A 399 -3.73 15.14 17.55
CA LEU A 399 -3.10 13.89 17.14
C LEU A 399 -4.18 12.79 17.04
N PRO A 400 -4.37 12.18 15.86
CA PRO A 400 -5.40 11.17 15.70
C PRO A 400 -4.97 9.87 16.41
N ASN A 401 -5.95 9.06 16.82
CA ASN A 401 -5.67 7.71 17.37
C ASN A 401 -5.10 6.82 16.28
#